data_AF-A0A7Y9I0W0-F1
#
_entry.id   AF-A0A7Y9I0W0-F1
#
_cell.length_a   1.000
_cell.length_b   1.000
_cell.length_c   1.000
_cell.angle_alpha   90.00
_cell.angle_beta   90.00
_cell.angle_gamma   90.00
#
_symmetry.space_group_name_H-M   'P 1'
#
loop_
_entity.id
_entity.type
_entity.pdbx_description
1 polymer ?
#
loop_
_entity_poly.entity_id
_entity_poly.type
_entity_poly.pdbx_seq_one_letter_code
_entity_poly.pdbx_strand_id
1 'polypeptide(L)'
;MNFYQQKWIDTLNNAHLQGWKISPQGDDIFIEMPNVTDIKLIRDNIPSTLAAMSLDIEEAKHRLKFIFHNGHEQFEYLLNPHEDDLNQE
;
A
#
# COMPACT_ATOMS: atom_id res chain seq x y z
N MET A 1 2.10 5.00 15.03
CA MET A 1 2.09 5.64 13.70
C MET A 1 3.53 5.94 13.35
N ASN A 2 4.12 5.17 12.44
CA ASN A 2 5.54 5.27 12.09
C ASN A 2 5.78 6.37 11.05
N PHE A 3 6.96 6.98 11.06
CA PHE A 3 7.29 8.06 10.11
C PHE A 3 7.23 7.56 8.66
N TYR A 4 7.67 6.32 8.43
CA TYR A 4 7.53 5.59 7.16
C TYR A 4 6.05 5.44 6.73
N GLN A 5 5.17 5.01 7.64
CA GLN A 5 3.73 4.90 7.38
C GLN A 5 3.11 6.25 7.03
N GLN A 6 3.50 7.31 7.75
CA GLN A 6 3.00 8.66 7.49
C GLN A 6 3.47 9.17 6.11
N LYS A 7 4.73 8.92 5.73
CA LYS A 7 5.24 9.22 4.38
C LYS A 7 4.41 8.52 3.32
N TRP A 8 4.10 7.24 3.49
CA TRP A 8 3.24 6.51 2.55
C TRP A 8 1.85 7.10 2.42
N ILE A 9 1.21 7.44 3.54
CA ILE A 9 -0.10 8.09 3.54
C ILE A 9 -0.01 9.43 2.80
N ASP A 10 1.03 10.22 3.05
CA ASP A 10 1.24 11.51 2.39
C ASP A 10 1.45 11.35 0.88
N THR A 11 2.29 10.41 0.44
CA THR A 11 2.53 10.18 -0.99
C THR A 11 1.27 9.63 -1.70
N LEU A 12 0.50 8.75 -1.04
CA LEU A 12 -0.77 8.25 -1.57
C LEU A 12 -1.85 9.34 -1.63
N ASN A 13 -1.88 10.26 -0.66
CA ASN A 13 -2.75 11.44 -0.71
C ASN A 13 -2.32 12.39 -1.85
N ASN A 14 -1.02 12.61 -2.03
CA ASN A 14 -0.48 13.44 -3.12
C ASN A 14 -0.75 12.83 -4.51
N ALA A 15 -0.89 11.51 -4.61
CA ALA A 15 -1.27 10.84 -5.85
C ALA A 15 -2.70 11.15 -6.33
N HIS A 16 -3.48 11.95 -5.58
CA HIS A 16 -4.82 12.44 -5.95
C HIS A 16 -5.77 11.29 -6.35
N LEU A 17 -5.69 10.17 -5.64
CA LEU A 17 -6.52 9.00 -5.88
C LEU A 17 -7.97 9.31 -5.48
N GLN A 18 -8.76 9.82 -6.43
CA GLN A 18 -10.11 10.29 -6.19
C GLN A 18 -11.01 9.16 -5.67
N GLY A 19 -11.60 9.39 -4.49
CA GLY A 19 -12.50 8.46 -3.81
C GLY A 19 -11.82 7.32 -3.05
N TRP A 20 -10.48 7.28 -3.01
CA TRP A 20 -9.74 6.34 -2.17
C TRP A 20 -9.66 6.91 -0.75
N LYS A 21 -10.06 6.13 0.25
CA LYS A 21 -9.90 6.48 1.66
C LYS A 21 -8.69 5.74 2.21
N ILE A 22 -7.64 6.48 2.51
CA ILE A 22 -6.43 5.96 3.13
C ILE A 22 -6.51 6.28 4.62
N SER A 23 -6.47 5.24 5.45
CA SER A 23 -6.54 5.35 6.91
C SER A 23 -5.40 4.54 7.53
N PRO A 24 -4.69 5.09 8.53
CA PRO A 24 -3.73 4.31 9.30
C PRO A 24 -4.47 3.24 10.12
N GLN A 25 -4.02 1.99 10.05
CA GLN A 25 -4.56 0.87 10.82
C GLN A 25 -3.44 0.27 11.69
N GLY A 26 -3.23 0.83 12.87
CA GLY A 26 -2.13 0.40 13.73
C GLY A 26 -0.77 0.67 13.09
N ASP A 27 -0.02 -0.39 12.81
CA ASP A 27 1.26 -0.35 12.08
C ASP A 27 1.08 -0.45 10.55
N ASP A 28 -0.13 -0.78 10.09
CA ASP A 28 -0.49 -1.03 8.70
C ASP A 28 -1.25 0.15 8.08
N ILE A 29 -1.50 0.11 6.77
CA ILE A 29 -2.28 1.11 6.05
C ILE A 29 -3.50 0.46 5.42
N PHE A 30 -4.68 0.94 5.77
CA PHE A 30 -5.93 0.54 5.16
C PHE A 30 -6.31 1.49 4.04
N ILE A 31 -6.62 0.95 2.87
CA ILE A 31 -6.97 1.70 1.67
C ILE A 31 -8.30 1.17 1.15
N GLU A 32 -9.35 1.95 1.37
CA GLU A 32 -10.67 1.68 0.81
C GLU A 32 -10.80 2.40 -0.54
N MET A 33 -10.92 1.63 -1.60
CA MET A 33 -11.04 2.11 -2.96
C MET A 33 -12.52 2.17 -3.38
N PRO A 34 -12.92 3.18 -4.17
CA PRO A 34 -14.31 3.34 -4.60
C PRO A 34 -14.58 2.38 -5.77
N ASN A 35 -15.26 1.27 -5.49
CA ASN A 35 -15.85 0.33 -6.45
C ASN A 35 -15.02 0.14 -7.73
N VAL A 36 -13.74 -0.22 -7.53
CA VAL A 36 -12.79 -0.39 -8.63
C VAL A 36 -13.11 -1.70 -9.33
N THR A 37 -13.62 -1.61 -10.56
CA THR A 37 -13.98 -2.76 -11.39
C THR A 37 -12.76 -3.60 -11.76
N ASP A 38 -11.57 -2.99 -11.78
CA ASP A 38 -10.33 -3.60 -12.24
C ASP A 38 -9.29 -3.74 -11.11
N ILE A 39 -9.60 -4.59 -10.11
CA ILE A 39 -8.63 -4.98 -9.06
C ILE A 39 -7.34 -5.51 -9.66
N LYS A 40 -7.41 -6.22 -10.80
CA LYS A 40 -6.23 -6.76 -11.47
C LYS A 40 -5.25 -5.67 -11.87
N LEU A 41 -5.74 -4.57 -12.42
CA LEU A 41 -4.90 -3.44 -12.81
C LEU A 41 -4.22 -2.82 -11.59
N ILE A 42 -4.96 -2.62 -10.48
CA ILE A 42 -4.39 -2.12 -9.24
C ILE A 42 -3.35 -3.10 -8.70
N ARG A 43 -3.66 -4.40 -8.62
CA ARG A 43 -2.72 -5.43 -8.15
C ARG A 43 -1.45 -5.50 -9.00
N ASP A 44 -1.53 -5.24 -10.30
CA ASP A 44 -0.38 -5.26 -11.22
C ASP A 44 0.47 -3.98 -11.11
N ASN A 45 -0.19 -2.83 -10.92
CA ASN A 45 0.48 -1.52 -10.86
C ASN A 45 0.96 -1.14 -9.44
N ILE A 46 0.30 -1.61 -8.38
CA ILE A 46 0.66 -1.32 -6.99
C ILE A 46 2.10 -1.73 -6.68
N PRO A 47 2.58 -2.95 -7.00
CA PRO A 47 3.96 -3.34 -6.74
C PRO A 47 4.97 -2.39 -7.39
N SER A 48 4.77 -2.05 -8.66
CA SER A 48 5.66 -1.15 -9.41
C SER A 48 5.59 0.28 -8.89
N THR A 49 4.39 0.76 -8.57
CA THR A 49 4.16 2.11 -8.02
C THR A 49 4.77 2.22 -6.63
N LEU A 50 4.54 1.23 -5.77
CA LEU A 50 5.12 1.17 -4.45
C LEU A 50 6.65 1.03 -4.52
N ALA A 51 7.20 0.23 -5.43
CA ALA A 51 8.64 0.12 -5.63
C ALA A 51 9.24 1.46 -6.07
N ALA A 52 8.61 2.16 -7.01
CA ALA A 52 9.07 3.48 -7.46
C ALA A 52 8.98 4.53 -6.35
N MET A 53 7.88 4.57 -5.59
CA MET A 53 7.71 5.49 -4.46
C MET A 53 8.65 5.14 -3.30
N SER A 54 9.00 3.86 -3.10
CA SER A 54 9.99 3.43 -2.11
C SER A 54 11.40 3.94 -2.42
N LEU A 55 11.71 4.32 -3.66
CA LEU A 55 12.99 4.93 -4.01
C LEU A 55 13.10 6.39 -3.55
N ASP A 56 11.96 7.09 -3.45
CA ASP A 56 11.88 8.47 -2.96
C ASP A 56 11.93 8.55 -1.43
N ILE A 57 11.62 7.44 -0.75
CA ILE A 57 11.68 7.34 0.71
C ILE A 57 13.10 6.92 1.12
N GLU A 58 13.94 7.91 1.45
CA GLU A 58 15.31 7.70 1.95
C GLU A 58 15.38 7.10 3.37
N GLU A 59 14.23 7.01 4.06
CA GLU A 59 14.13 6.45 5.41
C GLU A 59 14.32 4.93 5.44
N ALA A 60 14.64 4.41 6.64
CA ALA A 60 14.78 2.98 6.86
C ALA A 60 13.53 2.25 6.36
N LYS A 61 13.75 1.30 5.44
CA LYS A 61 12.72 0.46 4.86
C LYS A 61 12.09 -0.38 5.97
N HIS A 62 10.91 0.03 6.43
CA HIS A 62 10.13 -0.73 7.40
C HIS A 62 9.16 -1.68 6.70
N ARG A 63 8.90 -2.83 7.34
CA ARG A 63 7.82 -3.74 6.95
C ARG A 63 6.50 -2.98 7.09
N LEU A 64 5.75 -2.88 6.00
CA LEU A 64 4.49 -2.16 6.00
C LEU A 64 3.46 -2.96 5.22
N LYS A 65 2.33 -3.31 5.85
CA LYS A 65 1.23 -3.97 5.15
C LYS A 65 0.23 -2.93 4.66
N PHE A 66 -0.17 -3.09 3.41
CA PHE A 66 -1.26 -2.35 2.80
C PHE A 66 -2.46 -3.27 2.63
N ILE A 67 -3.59 -2.86 3.17
CA ILE A 67 -4.84 -3.61 3.10
C ILE A 67 -5.74 -2.85 2.14
N PHE A 68 -5.90 -3.37 0.94
CA PHE A 68 -6.72 -2.77 -0.10
C PHE A 68 -8.11 -3.40 -0.08
N HIS A 69 -9.14 -2.57 -0.07
CA HIS A 69 -10.54 -3.01 -0.05
C HIS A 69 -11.34 -2.24 -1.10
N ASN A 70 -11.96 -2.89 -2.08
CA ASN A 70 -12.74 -2.21 -3.14
C ASN A 70 -14.27 -2.21 -2.91
N GLY A 71 -14.74 -2.73 -1.78
CA GLY A 71 -16.17 -2.92 -1.48
C GLY A 71 -16.73 -4.31 -1.81
N HIS A 72 -16.06 -5.06 -2.69
CA HIS A 72 -16.41 -6.44 -3.07
C HIS A 72 -15.34 -7.45 -2.67
N GLU A 73 -14.07 -7.09 -2.84
CA GLU A 73 -12.89 -7.89 -2.56
C GLU A 73 -11.89 -7.09 -1.74
N GLN A 74 -11.05 -7.83 -1.02
CA GLN A 74 -9.93 -7.29 -0.28
C GLN A 74 -8.66 -8.06 -0.62
N PHE A 75 -7.53 -7.36 -0.66
CA PHE A 75 -6.23 -7.99 -0.77
C PHE A 75 -5.20 -7.25 0.08
N GLU A 76 -4.24 -8.01 0.59
CA GLU A 76 -3.14 -7.50 1.38
C GLU A 76 -1.89 -7.47 0.50
N TYR A 77 -1.14 -6.37 0.58
CA TYR A 77 0.15 -6.23 -0.06
C TYR A 77 1.18 -5.85 0.99
N LEU A 78 2.22 -6.66 1.10
CA LEU A 78 3.28 -6.42 2.07
C LEU A 78 4.46 -5.73 1.36
N LEU A 79 4.81 -4.53 1.80
CA LEU A 79 5.94 -3.78 1.31
C LEU A 79 7.16 -4.04 2.17
N ASN A 80 8.31 -4.23 1.51
CA ASN A 80 9.53 -4.77 2.12
C ASN A 80 9.26 -6.04 2.92
N PRO A 81 8.78 -7.12 2.25
CA PRO A 81 8.77 -8.43 2.88
C PRO A 81 10.19 -8.78 3.31
N HIS A 82 10.31 -9.34 4.51
CA HIS A 82 11.54 -9.96 4.94
C HIS A 82 11.81 -11.17 4.02
N GLU A 83 13.06 -11.61 3.89
CA GLU A 83 13.40 -12.82 3.09
C GLU A 83 12.60 -14.07 3.51
N ASP A 84 12.09 -14.08 4.74
CA ASP A 84 11.22 -15.11 5.32
C ASP A 84 9.79 -15.10 4.74
N ASP A 85 9.27 -13.93 4.35
CA ASP A 85 7.89 -13.74 3.83
C ASP A 85 7.79 -14.16 2.34
N LEU A 86 8.91 -14.18 1.61
CA LEU A 86 9.00 -14.56 0.18
C LEU A 86 8.94 -16.08 -0.07
N ASN A 87 8.98 -16.91 0.98
CA ASN A 87 9.08 -18.38 0.89
C ASN A 87 7.76 -19.15 1.12
N GLN A 88 6.61 -18.47 1.17
CA GLN A 88 5.32 -19.18 1.21
C GLN A 88 4.76 -19.39 -0.21
N GLU A 89 5.29 -20.41 -0.89
CA GLU A 89 4.68 -21.01 -2.09
C GLU A 89 3.49 -21.94 -1.75
#